data_AF-A0A2V8MF89-F1
#
_entry.id   AF-A0A2V8MF89-F1
#
_cell.length_a   1.000
_cell.length_b   1.000
_cell.length_c   1.000
_cell.angle_alpha   90.00
_cell.angle_beta   90.00
_cell.angle_gamma   90.00
#
_symmetry.space_group_name_H-M   'P 1'
#
loop_
_entity.id
_entity.type
_entity.pdbx_description
1 polymer ?
#
loop_
_entity_poly.entity_id
_entity_poly.type
_entity_poly.pdbx_seq_one_letter_code
_entity_poly.pdbx_strand_id
1 'polypeptide(L)'
;MKALVANPAFSRKISQPAVAEYLRWGYVPAPLSIFENTYKVKPGHYLILNNSFQISDHEYWAIEARGDRFPSHIEERSLEEVRDLMASAFSYRMVSDVPVGLFLSGGIDSSLVAAVLRKEANYPLTTFTLGFKEPAYDESSWARRVASV
;
A
#
# COMPACT_ATOMS: atom_id res chain seq x y z
N MET A 1 -10.42 -2.80 14.10
CA MET A 1 -11.50 -2.20 14.92
C MET A 1 -12.58 -3.18 15.39
N LYS A 2 -12.90 -4.28 14.68
CA LYS A 2 -13.94 -5.24 15.10
C LYS A 2 -13.82 -5.69 16.57
N ALA A 3 -12.60 -5.95 17.03
CA ALA A 3 -12.33 -6.32 18.43
C ALA A 3 -12.68 -5.22 19.45
N LEU A 4 -12.30 -3.96 19.19
CA LEU A 4 -12.64 -2.83 20.07
C LEU A 4 -14.15 -2.62 20.13
N VAL A 5 -14.82 -2.66 18.98
CA VAL A 5 -16.27 -2.49 18.88
C VAL A 5 -17.01 -3.59 19.65
N ALA A 6 -16.48 -4.82 19.68
CA ALA A 6 -17.09 -5.92 20.43
C ALA A 6 -17.03 -5.74 21.96
N ASN A 7 -16.13 -4.91 22.48
CA ASN A 7 -16.05 -4.61 23.92
C ASN A 7 -17.21 -3.69 24.35
N PRO A 8 -18.06 -4.10 25.30
CA PRO A 8 -19.18 -3.27 25.79
C PRO A 8 -18.75 -1.92 26.39
N ALA A 9 -17.53 -1.83 26.93
CA ALA A 9 -16.99 -0.58 27.49
C ALA A 9 -16.48 0.40 26.43
N PHE A 10 -16.43 0.01 25.16
CA PHE A 10 -15.92 0.87 24.09
C PHE A 10 -16.99 1.88 23.65
N SER A 11 -16.66 3.17 23.75
CA SER A 11 -17.53 4.25 23.28
C SER A 11 -17.50 4.34 21.75
N ARG A 12 -18.65 4.16 21.11
CA ARG A 12 -18.80 4.20 19.64
C ARG A 12 -19.20 5.59 19.13
N LYS A 13 -18.82 6.65 19.85
CA LYS A 13 -19.15 8.02 19.47
C LYS A 13 -18.32 8.45 18.26
N ILE A 14 -19.01 8.89 17.20
CA ILE A 14 -18.37 9.31 15.96
C ILE A 14 -17.72 10.68 16.13
N SER A 15 -16.46 10.81 15.70
CA SER A 15 -15.71 12.05 15.72
C SER A 15 -16.08 12.94 14.52
N GLN A 16 -16.66 14.11 14.77
CA GLN A 16 -16.99 15.09 13.73
C GLN A 16 -15.75 15.54 12.93
N PRO A 17 -14.59 15.83 13.55
CA PRO A 17 -13.36 16.08 12.80
C PRO A 17 -12.96 14.92 11.89
N ALA A 18 -13.12 13.68 12.34
CA ALA A 18 -12.78 12.52 11.50
C ALA A 18 -13.71 12.37 10.30
N VAL A 19 -15.01 12.67 10.46
CA VAL A 19 -15.97 12.70 9.35
C VAL A 19 -15.58 13.78 8.34
N ALA A 20 -15.18 14.97 8.80
CA ALA A 20 -14.73 16.04 7.91
C ALA A 20 -13.50 15.62 7.08
N GLU A 21 -12.53 14.95 7.69
CA GLU A 21 -11.36 14.43 6.97
C GLU A 21 -11.75 13.31 5.99
N TYR A 22 -12.66 12.42 6.37
CA TYR A 22 -13.18 11.38 5.46
C TYR A 22 -13.83 11.98 4.22
N LEU A 23 -14.68 13.00 4.39
CA LEU A 23 -15.33 13.67 3.28
C LEU A 23 -14.34 14.44 2.38
N ARG A 24 -13.22 14.89 2.95
CA ARG A 24 -12.16 15.58 2.20
C ARG A 24 -11.29 14.63 1.39
N TRP A 25 -10.86 13.51 1.98
CA TRP A 25 -9.82 12.63 1.40
C TRP A 25 -10.34 11.28 0.92
N GLY A 26 -11.59 10.93 1.21
CA GLY A 26 -12.14 9.58 0.97
C GLY A 26 -11.72 8.54 2.02
N TYR A 27 -10.93 8.94 3.03
CA TYR A 27 -10.52 8.11 4.16
C TYR A 27 -10.18 8.99 5.37
N VAL A 28 -10.13 8.41 6.57
CA VAL A 28 -9.70 9.12 7.80
C VAL A 28 -8.18 8.98 7.94
N PRO A 29 -7.36 10.05 7.85
CA PRO A 29 -5.91 9.97 7.99
C PRO A 29 -5.49 9.72 9.45
N ALA A 30 -4.31 9.12 9.64
CA ALA A 30 -3.71 9.03 10.98
C ALA A 30 -3.33 10.45 11.48
N PRO A 31 -3.36 10.71 12.79
CA PRO A 31 -3.63 9.76 13.87
C PRO A 31 -5.12 9.53 14.15
N LEU A 32 -6.03 10.20 13.44
CA LEU A 32 -7.46 10.07 13.72
C LEU A 32 -8.00 8.68 13.39
N SER A 33 -9.11 8.32 14.03
CA SER A 33 -10.00 7.25 13.60
C SER A 33 -11.43 7.78 13.53
N ILE A 34 -12.38 6.98 13.03
CA ILE A 34 -13.79 7.41 12.97
C ILE A 34 -14.43 7.64 14.35
N PHE A 35 -13.87 7.04 15.41
CA PHE A 35 -14.39 7.18 16.77
C PHE A 35 -13.60 8.21 17.58
N GLU A 36 -14.30 8.92 18.48
CA GLU A 36 -13.67 9.78 19.47
C GLU A 36 -12.73 8.98 20.40
N ASN A 37 -11.69 9.63 20.92
CA ASN A 37 -10.69 9.05 21.83
C ASN A 37 -10.05 7.75 21.34
N THR A 38 -10.05 7.51 20.03
CA THR A 38 -9.47 6.34 19.39
C THR A 38 -8.57 6.79 18.27
N TYR A 39 -7.30 6.41 18.32
CA TYR A 39 -6.26 6.93 17.45
C TYR A 39 -5.52 5.80 16.75
N LYS A 40 -5.15 6.03 15.49
CA LYS A 40 -4.24 5.17 14.73
C LYS A 40 -2.80 5.59 15.04
N VAL A 41 -1.91 4.60 15.15
CA VAL A 41 -0.47 4.85 15.13
C VAL A 41 -0.11 5.49 13.78
N LYS A 42 0.74 6.53 13.81
CA LYS A 42 1.19 7.20 12.59
C LYS A 42 2.09 6.25 11.78
N PRO A 43 2.08 6.33 10.43
CA PRO A 43 3.04 5.61 9.61
C PRO A 43 4.48 5.96 10.00
N GLY A 44 5.39 4.98 10.05
CA GLY A 44 6.79 5.24 10.42
C GLY A 44 7.03 5.46 11.92
N HIS A 45 6.01 5.23 12.76
CA HIS A 45 6.11 5.34 14.21
C HIS A 45 5.85 4.01 14.93
N TYR A 46 6.45 3.86 16.12
CA TYR A 46 6.02 2.89 17.12
C TYR A 46 5.69 3.61 18.44
N LEU A 47 4.81 3.01 19.23
CA LEU A 47 4.41 3.53 20.54
C LEU A 47 4.94 2.63 21.66
N ILE A 48 5.45 3.22 22.74
CA ILE A 48 5.76 2.51 23.98
C ILE A 48 4.76 2.94 25.04
N LEU A 49 4.04 1.98 25.60
CA LEU A 49 3.15 2.14 26.75
C LEU A 49 3.83 1.57 27.99
N ASN A 50 3.97 2.37 29.05
CA ASN A 50 4.52 1.90 30.32
C ASN A 50 3.43 1.42 31.29
N ASN A 51 3.84 0.84 32.43
CA ASN A 51 2.92 0.34 33.47
C ASN A 51 2.07 1.45 34.13
N SER A 52 2.46 2.71 33.96
CA SER A 52 1.70 3.88 34.39
C SER A 52 0.75 4.40 33.31
N PHE A 53 0.54 3.63 32.24
CA PHE A 53 -0.27 3.97 31.06
C PHE A 53 0.16 5.22 30.31
N GLN A 54 1.42 5.64 30.45
CA GLN A 54 1.97 6.74 29.66
C GLN A 54 2.43 6.22 28.31
N ILE A 55 2.06 6.93 27.26
CA ILE A 55 2.43 6.62 25.88
C ILE A 55 3.58 7.54 25.47
N SER A 56 4.64 6.95 24.93
CA SER A 56 5.67 7.68 24.18
C SER A 56 5.63 7.26 22.72
N ASP A 57 5.72 8.24 21.84
CA ASP A 57 5.63 8.09 20.39
C ASP A 57 7.01 8.32 19.77
N HIS A 58 7.49 7.33 19.01
CA HIS A 58 8.84 7.32 18.44
C HIS A 58 8.77 7.13 16.93
N GLU A 59 9.27 8.11 16.18
CA GLU A 59 9.44 8.01 14.74
C GLU A 59 10.72 7.22 14.43
N TYR A 60 10.61 6.17 13.62
CA TYR A 60 11.76 5.38 13.15
C TYR A 60 12.00 5.54 11.64
N TRP A 61 11.02 6.10 10.92
CA TRP A 61 11.13 6.34 9.49
C TRP A 61 10.20 7.48 9.07
N ALA A 62 10.70 8.40 8.25
CA ALA A 62 9.93 9.43 7.59
C ALA A 62 10.41 9.61 6.15
N ILE A 63 9.52 10.06 5.27
CA ILE A 63 9.94 10.54 3.96
C ILE A 63 10.67 11.86 4.20
N GLU A 64 11.99 11.86 4.02
CA GLU A 64 12.73 13.11 3.94
C GLU A 64 12.32 13.79 2.62
N ALA A 65 11.56 14.88 2.71
CA ALA A 65 11.36 15.78 1.58
C ALA A 65 12.67 16.52 1.32
N ARG A 66 13.68 15.79 0.83
CA ARG A 66 14.89 16.43 0.33
C ARG A 66 14.47 17.21 -0.90
N GLY A 67 14.57 18.53 -0.84
CA GLY A 67 14.46 19.42 -1.99
C GLY A 67 15.64 19.27 -2.95
N ASP A 68 16.24 18.08 -3.02
CA ASP A 68 17.31 17.75 -3.92
C ASP A 68 16.71 17.76 -5.31
N ARG A 69 17.21 18.68 -6.13
CA ARG A 69 16.86 18.81 -7.53
C ARG A 69 17.00 17.42 -8.15
N PHE A 70 15.90 16.88 -8.70
CA PHE A 70 15.99 15.71 -9.56
C PHE A 70 17.13 15.97 -10.56
N PRO A 71 18.08 15.04 -10.71
CA PRO A 71 19.15 15.21 -11.68
C PRO A 71 18.53 15.53 -13.04
N SER A 72 19.06 16.55 -13.73
CA SER A 72 18.51 17.02 -15.00
C SER A 72 18.63 15.99 -16.13
N HIS A 73 19.36 14.89 -15.89
CA HIS A 73 19.57 13.80 -16.81
C HIS A 73 19.45 12.46 -16.07
N ILE A 74 18.75 11.51 -16.68
CA ILE A 74 18.72 10.11 -16.25
C ILE A 74 19.98 9.47 -16.82
N GLU A 75 20.89 9.03 -15.95
CA GLU A 75 22.05 8.24 -16.37
C GLU A 75 21.62 6.78 -16.62
N GLU A 76 22.27 6.05 -17.51
CA GLU A 76 21.97 4.63 -17.76
C GLU A 76 22.02 3.80 -16.46
N ARG A 77 22.96 4.15 -15.56
CA ARG A 77 23.08 3.58 -14.22
C ARG A 77 21.81 3.75 -13.38
N SER A 78 21.06 4.84 -13.56
CA SER A 78 19.80 5.07 -12.85
C SER A 78 18.71 4.08 -13.30
N LEU A 79 18.73 3.67 -14.58
CA LEU A 79 17.77 2.67 -15.08
C LEU A 79 18.08 1.27 -14.52
N GLU A 80 19.36 0.92 -14.40
CA GLU A 80 19.78 -0.34 -13.77
C GLU A 80 19.41 -0.36 -12.29
N GLU A 81 19.71 0.73 -11.56
CA GLU A 81 19.37 0.84 -10.14
C GLU A 81 17.86 0.72 -9.89
N VAL A 82 17.03 1.38 -10.71
CA VAL A 82 15.57 1.26 -10.59
C VAL A 82 15.10 -0.17 -10.85
N ARG A 83 15.68 -0.86 -11.84
CA ARG A 83 15.35 -2.27 -12.12
C ARG A 83 15.72 -3.17 -10.94
N ASP A 84 16.92 -3.01 -10.38
CA ASP A 84 17.40 -3.81 -9.25
C ASP A 84 16.58 -3.55 -7.98
N LEU A 85 16.22 -2.29 -7.72
CA LEU A 85 15.35 -1.93 -6.60
C LEU A 85 13.94 -2.52 -6.75
N MET A 86 13.37 -2.51 -7.97
CA MET A 86 12.07 -3.14 -8.23
C MET A 86 12.13 -4.66 -8.03
N ALA A 87 13.12 -5.32 -8.63
CA ALA A 87 13.40 -6.75 -8.44
C ALA A 87 13.47 -7.12 -6.96
N SER A 88 14.33 -6.42 -6.21
CA SER A 88 14.50 -6.60 -4.76
C SER A 88 13.19 -6.37 -3.99
N ALA A 89 12.49 -5.27 -4.25
CA ALA A 89 11.24 -4.94 -3.57
C ALA A 89 10.15 -5.98 -3.82
N PHE A 90 10.07 -6.54 -5.03
CA PHE A 90 9.07 -7.55 -5.38
C PHE A 90 9.46 -8.91 -4.82
N SER A 91 10.73 -9.31 -4.90
CA SER A 91 11.24 -10.55 -4.32
C SER A 91 10.95 -10.67 -2.82
N TYR A 92 11.12 -9.60 -2.04
CA TYR A 92 10.74 -9.58 -0.61
C TYR A 92 9.25 -9.86 -0.35
N ARG A 93 8.38 -9.61 -1.33
CA ARG A 93 6.93 -9.83 -1.25
C ARG A 93 6.50 -11.20 -1.79
N MET A 94 7.41 -11.98 -2.38
CA MET A 94 7.13 -13.33 -2.88
C MET A 94 7.37 -14.44 -1.84
N VAL A 95 7.83 -14.10 -0.64
CA VAL A 95 8.01 -15.06 0.46
C VAL A 95 6.64 -15.46 1.03
N SER A 96 6.13 -16.60 0.57
CA SER A 96 4.85 -17.17 1.01
C SER A 96 4.91 -18.69 1.07
N ASP A 97 4.16 -19.27 2.01
CA ASP A 97 3.90 -20.71 2.15
C ASP A 97 2.77 -21.20 1.22
N VAL A 98 2.08 -20.28 0.55
CA VAL A 98 1.01 -20.54 -0.42
C VAL A 98 1.31 -19.86 -1.76
N PRO A 99 0.66 -20.29 -2.87
CA PRO A 99 0.84 -19.61 -4.16
C PRO A 99 0.47 -18.12 -4.09
N VAL A 100 1.35 -17.28 -4.62
CA VAL A 100 1.13 -15.83 -4.69
C VAL A 100 0.33 -15.48 -5.96
N GLY A 101 -0.76 -14.75 -5.77
CA GLY A 101 -1.56 -14.17 -6.83
C GLY A 101 -1.25 -12.69 -7.04
N LEU A 102 -1.27 -12.24 -8.29
CA LEU A 102 -1.06 -10.83 -8.65
C LEU A 102 -2.35 -10.22 -9.21
N PHE A 103 -2.76 -9.07 -8.67
CA PHE A 103 -3.79 -8.25 -9.34
C PHE A 103 -3.19 -7.58 -10.57
N LEU A 104 -3.78 -7.84 -11.73
CA LEU A 104 -3.36 -7.32 -13.02
C LEU A 104 -4.46 -6.42 -13.58
N SER A 105 -4.08 -5.18 -13.85
CA SER A 105 -4.90 -4.20 -14.56
C SER A 105 -4.39 -4.04 -15.99
N GLY A 106 -4.98 -3.11 -16.76
CA GLY A 106 -4.48 -2.77 -18.10
C GLY A 106 -3.35 -1.75 -18.09
N GLY A 107 -3.01 -1.22 -16.91
CA GLY A 107 -2.02 -0.15 -16.73
C GLY A 107 -0.57 -0.61 -16.71
N ILE A 108 0.34 0.34 -16.87
CA ILE A 108 1.79 0.09 -16.91
C ILE A 108 2.34 -0.43 -15.57
N ASP A 109 1.83 0.04 -14.44
CA ASP A 109 2.38 -0.29 -13.12
C ASP A 109 2.22 -1.78 -12.78
N SER A 110 0.99 -2.29 -12.88
CA SER A 110 0.71 -3.71 -12.61
C SER A 110 1.35 -4.63 -13.67
N SER A 111 1.44 -4.16 -14.92
CA SER A 111 2.15 -4.85 -15.99
C SER A 111 3.65 -4.94 -15.73
N LEU A 112 4.26 -3.88 -15.20
CA LEU A 112 5.68 -3.86 -14.84
C LEU A 112 5.97 -4.82 -13.69
N VAL A 113 5.13 -4.84 -12.65
CA VAL A 113 5.21 -5.82 -11.57
C VAL A 113 5.13 -7.24 -12.12
N ALA A 114 4.16 -7.52 -12.99
CA ALA A 114 3.99 -8.83 -13.62
C ALA A 114 5.22 -9.26 -14.42
N ALA A 115 5.76 -8.35 -15.24
CA ALA A 115 6.92 -8.62 -16.09
C ALA A 115 8.20 -8.89 -15.28
N VAL A 116 8.47 -8.07 -14.24
CA VAL A 116 9.63 -8.25 -13.37
C VAL A 116 9.52 -9.58 -12.61
N LEU A 117 8.37 -9.83 -11.98
CA LEU A 117 8.14 -11.09 -11.25
C LEU A 117 8.20 -12.30 -12.17
N ARG A 118 7.68 -12.23 -13.40
CA ARG A 118 7.69 -13.36 -14.33
C ARG A 118 9.11 -13.77 -14.71
N LYS A 119 10.01 -12.79 -14.83
CA LYS A 119 11.42 -13.03 -15.14
C LYS A 119 12.16 -13.72 -13.98
N GLU A 120 11.78 -13.43 -12.73
CA GLU A 120 12.48 -13.95 -11.54
C GLU A 120 11.82 -15.19 -10.93
N ALA A 121 10.53 -15.40 -11.18
CA ALA A 121 9.78 -16.51 -10.61
C ALA A 121 10.10 -17.83 -11.32
N ASN A 122 10.50 -18.84 -10.54
CA ASN A 122 10.69 -20.21 -11.01
C ASN A 122 9.38 -21.02 -11.08
N TYR A 123 8.23 -20.37 -10.94
CA TYR A 123 6.90 -20.99 -10.92
C TYR A 123 5.88 -20.15 -11.69
N PRO A 124 4.75 -20.73 -12.14
CA PRO A 124 3.73 -19.99 -12.87
C PRO A 124 3.08 -18.90 -11.99
N LEU A 125 3.02 -17.68 -12.50
CA LEU A 125 2.30 -16.58 -11.86
C LEU A 125 0.81 -16.68 -12.18
N THR A 126 -0.02 -16.60 -11.15
CA THR A 126 -1.48 -16.52 -11.31
C THR A 126 -1.90 -15.07 -11.21
N THR A 127 -2.52 -14.54 -12.27
CA THR A 127 -2.99 -13.15 -12.31
C THR A 127 -4.53 -13.09 -12.23
N PHE A 128 -5.03 -12.06 -11.56
CA PHE A 128 -6.46 -11.82 -11.39
C PHE A 128 -6.79 -10.42 -11.88
N THR A 129 -7.86 -10.28 -12.65
CA THR A 129 -8.32 -9.00 -13.18
C THR A 129 -9.81 -8.82 -12.89
N LEU A 130 -10.21 -7.59 -12.60
CA LEU A 130 -11.62 -7.22 -12.45
C LEU A 130 -12.12 -6.72 -13.81
N GLY A 131 -13.20 -7.33 -14.30
CA GLY A 131 -13.90 -6.89 -15.49
C GLY A 131 -15.17 -6.11 -15.13
N PHE A 132 -15.46 -5.07 -15.90
CA PHE A 132 -16.66 -4.23 -15.73
C PHE A 132 -17.56 -4.31 -16.96
N LYS A 133 -18.86 -4.02 -16.80
CA LYS A 133 -19.80 -4.02 -17.93
C LYS A 133 -19.66 -2.77 -18.77
N GLU A 134 -19.29 -1.67 -18.13
CA GLU A 134 -19.08 -0.36 -18.72
C GLU A 134 -17.70 -0.32 -19.40
N PRO A 135 -17.62 -0.26 -20.74
CA PRO A 135 -16.34 -0.40 -21.45
C PRO A 135 -15.30 0.66 -21.10
N ALA A 136 -15.74 1.84 -20.65
CA ALA A 136 -14.86 2.92 -20.22
C ALA A 136 -14.05 2.60 -18.95
N TYR A 137 -14.49 1.61 -18.16
CA TYR A 137 -13.84 1.17 -16.93
C TYR A 137 -13.30 -0.26 -17.02
N ASP A 138 -13.50 -0.96 -18.15
CA ASP A 138 -13.06 -2.33 -18.32
C ASP A 138 -11.67 -2.42 -18.96
N GLU A 139 -10.68 -2.75 -18.14
CA GLU A 139 -9.30 -2.95 -18.58
C GLU A 139 -8.95 -4.42 -18.85
N SER A 140 -9.92 -5.33 -18.72
CA SER A 140 -9.67 -6.78 -18.76
C SER A 140 -9.04 -7.26 -20.07
N SER A 141 -9.35 -6.61 -21.20
CA SER A 141 -8.77 -6.91 -22.51
C SER A 141 -7.26 -6.62 -22.57
N TRP A 142 -6.82 -5.51 -21.96
CA TRP A 142 -5.42 -5.14 -21.86
C TRP A 142 -4.68 -6.05 -20.88
N ALA A 143 -5.26 -6.30 -19.70
CA ALA A 143 -4.71 -7.23 -18.72
C ALA A 143 -4.50 -8.63 -19.33
N ARG A 144 -5.45 -9.12 -20.15
CA ARG A 144 -5.32 -10.39 -20.85
C ARG A 144 -4.14 -10.44 -21.82
N ARG A 145 -3.89 -9.34 -22.54
CA ARG A 145 -2.72 -9.25 -23.44
C ARG A 145 -1.43 -9.35 -22.66
N VAL A 146 -1.33 -8.66 -21.52
CA VAL A 146 -0.14 -8.70 -20.65
C VAL A 146 0.06 -10.10 -20.07
N ALA A 147 -1.01 -10.76 -19.62
CA ALA A 147 -0.94 -12.11 -19.07
C ALA A 147 -0.57 -13.20 -20.10
N SER A 148 -0.67 -12.91 -21.40
CA SER A 148 -0.36 -13.86 -22.48
C SER A 148 1.10 -13.85 -22.92
N VAL A 149 1.91 -12.95 -22.36
CA VAL A 149 3.36 -12.83 -22.60
C VAL A 149 4.12 -13.52 -21.47
#